data_AF-A0A0Q7E5H2-F1
#
_entry.id   AF-A0A0Q7E5H2-F1
#
_cell.length_a   1.000
_cell.length_b   1.000
_cell.length_c   1.000
_cell.angle_alpha   90.00
_cell.angle_beta   90.00
_cell.angle_gamma   90.00
#
_symmetry.space_group_name_H-M   'P 1'
#
loop_
_entity.id
_entity.type
_entity.pdbx_description
1 polymer ?
#
loop_
_entity_poly.entity_id
_entity_poly.type
_entity_poly.pdbx_seq_one_letter_code
_entity_poly.pdbx_strand_id
1 'polypeptide(L)'
;MIAIVAALALAGQTAPAEAAWTWTLYDDTTPVVLANEIPDTPSLRATLECDPASGVARIILYGGSPDGGMARITAGQTSAMAQAEAQRGGALKLALPTDHPVFAAFAADGRMSIAVAEQRQSLEVPRAHLAKLRRFAELCSG
;
A
#
# COMPACT_ATOMS: atom_id res chain seq x y z
N MET A 1 -1.23 47.65 -40.47
CA MET A 1 -1.85 46.51 -41.18
C MET A 1 -0.73 45.53 -41.47
N ILE A 2 -0.64 44.31 -40.94
CA ILE A 2 -1.61 43.36 -40.40
C ILE A 2 -0.90 42.57 -39.27
N ALA A 3 -1.63 42.32 -38.18
CA ALA A 3 -1.26 41.38 -37.13
C ALA A 3 -1.56 39.94 -37.59
N ILE A 4 -0.75 38.95 -37.22
CA ILE A 4 -1.23 37.60 -36.89
C ILE A 4 -0.37 37.04 -35.75
N VAL A 5 -1.08 36.74 -34.67
CA VAL A 5 -0.67 35.99 -33.49
C VAL A 5 -0.62 34.51 -33.85
N ALA A 6 0.42 33.79 -33.43
CA ALA A 6 0.38 32.33 -33.34
C ALA A 6 0.91 31.93 -31.96
N ALA A 7 -0.01 31.83 -31.01
CA ALA A 7 0.24 31.32 -29.68
C ALA A 7 -0.13 29.83 -29.63
N LEU A 8 0.69 29.08 -28.89
CA LEU A 8 0.35 27.90 -28.07
C LEU A 8 0.03 26.58 -28.78
N ALA A 9 0.96 25.63 -28.60
CA ALA A 9 0.64 24.22 -28.42
C ALA A 9 1.68 23.55 -27.49
N LEU A 10 1.66 23.90 -26.19
CA LEU A 10 2.20 22.99 -25.16
C LEU A 10 1.10 21.99 -24.82
N ALA A 11 0.96 20.96 -25.67
CA ALA A 11 0.06 19.84 -25.40
C ALA A 11 0.67 18.97 -24.29
N GLY A 12 0.09 19.11 -23.08
CA GLY A 12 -0.06 18.07 -22.06
C GLY A 12 1.09 17.09 -21.86
N GLN A 13 2.10 17.49 -21.08
CA GLN A 13 2.91 16.53 -20.34
C GLN A 13 2.11 16.05 -19.11
N THR A 14 1.09 15.21 -19.30
CA THR A 14 0.54 14.43 -18.19
C THR A 14 1.47 13.26 -17.94
N ALA A 15 2.49 13.47 -17.12
CA ALA A 15 3.06 12.37 -16.36
C ALA A 15 1.91 11.62 -15.66
N PRO A 16 1.91 10.27 -15.57
CA PRO A 16 0.90 9.56 -14.79
C PRO A 16 0.96 10.11 -13.37
N ALA A 17 -0.07 10.87 -13.00
CA ALA A 17 -0.01 11.71 -11.82
C ALA A 17 0.04 10.81 -10.59
N GLU A 18 1.11 10.89 -9.82
CA GLU A 18 1.16 10.38 -8.45
C GLU A 18 -0.07 10.84 -7.63
N ALA A 19 -0.66 11.98 -8.01
CA ALA A 19 -1.92 12.53 -7.52
C ALA A 19 -3.18 11.66 -7.78
N ALA A 20 -3.14 10.66 -8.66
CA ALA A 20 -4.27 9.76 -8.93
C ALA A 20 -4.39 8.62 -7.90
N TRP A 21 -3.29 8.29 -7.21
CA TRP A 21 -3.27 7.23 -6.21
C TRP A 21 -3.68 7.79 -4.87
N THR A 22 -4.66 7.16 -4.24
CA THR A 22 -5.16 7.52 -2.92
C THR A 22 -5.22 6.30 -2.03
N TRP A 23 -5.34 6.55 -0.72
CA TRP A 23 -5.64 5.52 0.26
C TRP A 23 -7.09 5.61 0.69
N THR A 24 -7.87 4.56 0.46
CA THR A 24 -9.29 4.44 0.83
C THR A 24 -9.46 3.36 1.89
N LEU A 25 -10.22 3.67 2.94
CA LEU A 25 -10.60 2.70 3.96
C LEU A 25 -12.04 2.27 3.72
N TYR A 26 -12.23 0.97 3.53
CA TYR A 26 -13.51 0.28 3.44
C TYR A 26 -13.72 -0.47 4.77
N ASP A 27 -14.49 0.13 5.67
CA ASP A 27 -14.76 -0.41 7.01
C ASP A 27 -16.23 -0.81 7.22
N ASP A 28 -17.05 -0.69 6.18
CA ASP A 28 -18.45 -1.15 6.11
C ASP A 28 -18.59 -2.55 5.51
N THR A 29 -17.48 -3.14 5.06
CA THR A 29 -17.40 -4.51 4.53
C THR A 29 -16.60 -5.44 5.44
N THR A 30 -16.82 -6.75 5.29
CA THR A 30 -15.94 -7.79 5.86
C THR A 30 -15.29 -8.55 4.70
N PRO A 31 -13.94 -8.55 4.59
CA PRO A 31 -12.96 -7.95 5.51
C PRO A 31 -12.95 -6.41 5.48
N VAL A 32 -12.35 -5.80 6.51
CA VAL A 32 -11.97 -4.38 6.50
C VAL A 32 -10.76 -4.24 5.56
N VAL A 33 -10.80 -3.26 4.66
CA VAL A 33 -9.76 -3.07 3.64
C VAL A 33 -9.25 -1.63 3.63
N LEU A 34 -7.94 -1.47 3.71
CA LEU A 34 -7.26 -0.21 3.41
C LEU A 34 -6.52 -0.38 2.08
N ALA A 35 -7.02 0.26 1.01
CA ALA A 35 -6.52 0.08 -0.35
C ALA A 35 -5.75 1.31 -0.85
N ASN A 36 -4.61 1.08 -1.50
CA ASN A 36 -3.93 2.07 -2.34
C ASN A 36 -4.36 1.87 -3.79
N GLU A 37 -5.19 2.78 -4.28
CA GLU A 37 -5.95 2.59 -5.52
C GLU A 37 -6.08 3.88 -6.33
N ILE A 38 -6.51 3.73 -7.58
CA ILE A 38 -7.08 4.82 -8.36
C ILE A 38 -8.61 4.67 -8.32
N PRO A 39 -9.35 5.64 -7.74
CA PRO A 39 -10.80 5.58 -7.64
C PRO A 39 -11.48 5.32 -8.98
N ASP A 40 -12.59 4.59 -8.96
CA ASP A 40 -13.40 4.24 -10.13
C ASP A 40 -12.65 3.43 -11.22
N THR A 41 -11.55 2.75 -10.84
CA THR A 41 -10.80 1.86 -11.73
C THR A 41 -10.42 0.56 -11.02
N PRO A 42 -10.06 -0.51 -11.74
CA PRO A 42 -9.52 -1.73 -11.14
C PRO A 42 -8.04 -1.62 -10.71
N SER A 43 -7.46 -0.42 -10.66
CA SER A 43 -6.03 -0.24 -10.43
C SER A 43 -5.67 -0.28 -8.94
N LEU A 44 -4.95 -1.31 -8.52
CA LEU A 44 -4.45 -1.48 -7.15
C LEU A 44 -2.92 -1.53 -7.12
N ARG A 45 -2.32 -0.91 -6.09
CA ARG A 45 -0.90 -1.01 -5.77
C ARG A 45 -0.65 -1.78 -4.49
N ALA A 46 -1.52 -1.60 -3.50
CA ALA A 46 -1.44 -2.35 -2.25
C ALA A 46 -2.82 -2.44 -1.57
N THR A 47 -3.06 -3.52 -0.82
CA THR A 47 -4.16 -3.59 0.15
C THR A 47 -3.63 -4.07 1.49
N LEU A 48 -4.23 -3.57 2.56
CA LEU A 48 -4.18 -4.18 3.88
C LEU A 48 -5.59 -4.67 4.19
N GLU A 49 -5.70 -5.91 4.61
CA GLU A 49 -6.98 -6.57 4.84
C GLU A 49 -6.96 -7.27 6.19
N CYS A 50 -8.04 -7.19 6.95
CA CYS A 50 -8.21 -8.01 8.14
C CYS A 50 -9.68 -8.34 8.35
N ASP A 51 -9.92 -9.48 8.99
CA ASP A 51 -11.22 -9.71 9.58
C ASP A 51 -11.29 -8.89 10.89
N PRO A 52 -12.41 -8.24 11.23
CA PRO A 52 -12.51 -7.44 12.45
C PRO A 52 -12.11 -8.25 13.69
N ALA A 53 -11.31 -7.63 14.57
CA ALA A 53 -10.78 -8.26 15.79
C ALA A 53 -9.97 -9.56 15.56
N SER A 54 -9.46 -9.81 14.35
CA SER A 54 -8.62 -11.00 14.07
C SER A 54 -7.18 -10.89 14.58
N GLY A 55 -6.71 -9.68 14.89
CA GLY A 55 -5.33 -9.41 15.29
C GLY A 55 -4.29 -9.62 14.18
N VAL A 56 -4.71 -9.88 12.93
CA VAL A 56 -3.80 -10.18 11.81
C VAL A 56 -4.15 -9.36 10.59
N ALA A 57 -3.19 -8.56 10.12
CA ALA A 57 -3.27 -7.84 8.86
C ALA A 57 -2.65 -8.67 7.73
N ARG A 58 -3.41 -8.86 6.66
CA ARG A 58 -2.96 -9.42 5.39
C ARG A 58 -2.56 -8.27 4.48
N ILE A 59 -1.29 -8.18 4.11
CA ILE A 59 -0.76 -7.14 3.23
C ILE A 59 -0.56 -7.76 1.85
N ILE A 60 -1.12 -7.13 0.82
CA ILE A 60 -0.98 -7.55 -0.58
C ILE A 60 -0.34 -6.41 -1.36
N LEU A 61 0.73 -6.71 -2.10
CA LEU A 61 1.43 -5.76 -2.98
C LEU A 61 1.25 -6.19 -4.43
N TYR A 62 0.76 -5.29 -5.27
CA TYR A 62 0.45 -5.55 -6.68
C TYR A 62 1.53 -4.98 -7.61
N GLY A 63 1.62 -5.51 -8.85
CA GLY A 63 2.49 -4.97 -9.90
C GLY A 63 3.98 -5.27 -9.71
N GLY A 64 4.34 -6.25 -8.87
CA GLY A 64 5.70 -6.73 -8.72
C GLY A 64 6.01 -7.95 -9.61
N SER A 65 7.24 -8.46 -9.50
CA SER A 65 7.61 -9.80 -9.95
C SER A 65 8.12 -10.62 -8.75
N PRO A 66 7.25 -10.93 -7.77
CA PRO A 66 7.71 -11.55 -6.55
C PRO A 66 7.74 -13.06 -6.73
N ASP A 67 8.94 -13.63 -6.63
CA ASP A 67 9.05 -14.99 -6.11
C ASP A 67 8.56 -14.97 -4.66
N GLY A 68 7.75 -15.96 -4.27
CA GLY A 68 7.38 -16.15 -2.86
C GLY A 68 8.59 -16.61 -2.04
N GLY A 69 8.49 -16.54 -0.72
CA GLY A 69 9.57 -16.98 0.16
C GLY A 69 9.54 -16.32 1.53
N MET A 70 10.60 -16.52 2.29
CA MET A 70 10.77 -15.81 3.56
C MET A 70 11.10 -14.34 3.28
N ALA A 71 10.23 -13.45 3.75
CA ALA A 71 10.35 -12.02 3.63
C ALA A 71 10.94 -11.40 4.89
N ARG A 72 11.90 -10.48 4.71
CA ARG A 72 12.31 -9.53 5.74
C ARG A 72 11.43 -8.29 5.65
N ILE A 73 10.62 -8.07 6.69
CA ILE A 73 9.80 -6.88 6.85
C ILE A 73 10.53 -5.93 7.81
N THR A 74 10.65 -4.66 7.44
CA THR A 74 11.30 -3.63 8.27
C THR A 74 10.41 -2.39 8.33
N ALA A 75 10.22 -1.84 9.52
CA ALA A 75 9.54 -0.56 9.73
C ALA A 75 10.20 0.16 10.91
N GLY A 76 10.54 1.44 10.73
CA GLY A 76 11.32 2.19 11.71
C GLY A 76 12.67 1.52 12.00
N GLN A 77 12.89 1.10 13.25
CA GLN A 77 14.08 0.35 13.71
C GLN A 77 13.79 -1.13 13.96
N THR A 78 12.58 -1.60 13.65
CA THR A 78 12.13 -2.97 13.93
C THR A 78 12.14 -3.79 12.65
N SER A 79 12.51 -5.07 12.76
CA SER A 79 12.38 -6.04 11.68
C SER A 79 11.69 -7.32 12.12
N ALA A 80 11.02 -8.00 11.19
CA ALA A 80 10.37 -9.29 11.38
C ALA A 80 10.56 -10.18 10.14
N MET A 81 10.56 -11.49 10.33
CA MET A 81 10.45 -12.46 9.24
C MET A 81 8.99 -12.89 9.09
N ALA A 82 8.50 -12.99 7.86
CA ALA A 82 7.20 -13.60 7.56
C ALA A 82 7.28 -14.41 6.27
N GLN A 83 6.41 -15.41 6.14
CA GLN A 83 6.22 -16.06 4.85
C GLN A 83 5.48 -15.11 3.91
N ALA A 84 6.05 -14.90 2.73
CA ALA A 84 5.41 -14.20 1.63
C ALA A 84 5.03 -15.21 0.54
N GLU A 85 3.80 -15.10 0.07
CA GLU A 85 3.21 -15.98 -0.93
C GLU A 85 3.04 -15.20 -2.24
N ALA A 86 3.63 -15.71 -3.31
CA ALA A 86 3.34 -15.21 -4.65
C ALA A 86 1.88 -15.56 -5.00
N GLN A 87 1.16 -14.58 -5.53
CA GLN A 87 -0.22 -14.71 -5.97
C GLN A 87 -0.29 -14.65 -7.50
N ARG A 88 -1.42 -15.11 -8.05
CA ARG A 88 -1.71 -14.94 -9.48
C ARG A 88 -1.67 -13.45 -9.84
N GLY A 89 -1.10 -13.13 -11.01
CA GLY A 89 -0.96 -11.75 -11.48
C GLY A 89 0.24 -10.99 -10.90
N GLY A 90 1.22 -11.68 -10.29
CA GLY A 90 2.46 -11.06 -9.81
C GLY A 90 2.30 -10.26 -8.53
N ALA A 91 1.26 -10.52 -7.74
CA ALA A 91 1.10 -9.91 -6.43
C ALA A 91 1.84 -10.71 -5.34
N LEU A 92 2.26 -10.04 -4.28
CA LEU A 92 2.86 -10.65 -3.10
C LEU A 92 1.91 -10.51 -1.91
N LYS A 93 1.60 -11.61 -1.23
CA LYS A 93 0.78 -11.61 -0.02
C LYS A 93 1.61 -12.02 1.19
N LEU A 94 1.47 -11.30 2.30
CA LEU A 94 2.05 -11.66 3.59
C LEU A 94 1.06 -11.37 4.72
N ALA A 95 1.21 -12.08 5.85
CA ALA A 95 0.42 -11.85 7.05
C ALA A 95 1.32 -11.31 8.17
N LEU A 96 0.86 -10.29 8.89
CA LEU A 96 1.58 -9.67 9.99
C LEU A 96 0.60 -9.41 11.16
N PRO A 97 0.90 -9.90 12.38
CA PRO A 97 0.10 -9.57 13.55
C PRO A 97 0.08 -8.07 13.80
N THR A 98 -1.08 -7.51 14.13
CA THR A 98 -1.25 -6.06 14.31
C THR A 98 -0.66 -5.56 15.63
N ASP A 99 -0.47 -6.46 16.60
CA ASP A 99 0.25 -6.21 17.85
C ASP A 99 1.79 -6.30 17.69
N HIS A 100 2.28 -6.76 16.53
CA HIS A 100 3.70 -6.90 16.29
C HIS A 100 4.40 -5.52 16.25
N PRO A 101 5.58 -5.32 16.86
CA PRO A 101 6.26 -4.03 16.89
C PRO A 101 6.59 -3.44 15.50
N VAL A 102 6.76 -4.29 14.48
CA VAL A 102 6.91 -3.84 13.07
C VAL A 102 5.62 -3.21 12.55
N PHE A 103 4.46 -3.79 12.85
CA PHE A 103 3.18 -3.22 12.43
C PHE A 103 2.89 -1.93 13.17
N ALA A 104 3.18 -1.87 14.47
CA ALA A 104 3.06 -0.64 15.27
C ALA A 104 3.94 0.50 14.72
N ALA A 105 5.21 0.22 14.36
CA ALA A 105 6.10 1.20 13.74
C ALA A 105 5.58 1.66 12.36
N PHE A 106 5.05 0.74 11.57
CA PHE A 106 4.42 1.08 10.29
C PHE A 106 3.17 1.94 10.47
N ALA A 107 2.29 1.62 11.43
CA ALA A 107 1.09 2.42 11.73
C ALA A 107 1.43 3.84 12.24
N ALA A 108 2.59 4.00 12.87
CA ALA A 108 3.09 5.30 13.33
C ALA A 108 3.62 6.16 12.16
N ASP A 109 4.51 5.59 11.34
CA ASP A 109 5.31 6.33 10.35
C ASP A 109 4.83 6.20 8.89
N GLY A 110 3.96 5.22 8.61
CA GLY A 110 3.44 4.92 7.28
C GLY A 110 4.43 4.27 6.33
N ARG A 111 5.61 3.85 6.78
CA ARG A 111 6.65 3.28 5.91
C ARG A 111 7.05 1.88 6.35
N MET A 112 6.98 0.95 5.41
CA MET A 112 7.41 -0.43 5.58
C MET A 112 8.20 -0.87 4.35
N SER A 113 9.35 -1.51 4.58
CA SER A 113 10.10 -2.19 3.53
C SER A 113 9.89 -3.69 3.65
N ILE A 114 9.62 -4.35 2.53
CA ILE A 114 9.50 -5.79 2.40
C ILE A 114 10.58 -6.25 1.44
N ALA A 115 11.45 -7.16 1.88
CA ALA A 115 12.49 -7.74 1.05
C ALA A 115 12.33 -9.26 0.97
N VAL A 116 12.26 -9.80 -0.24
CA VAL A 116 12.17 -11.24 -0.53
C VAL A 116 13.31 -11.59 -1.47
N ALA A 117 14.21 -12.48 -1.04
CA ALA A 117 15.47 -12.73 -1.73
C ALA A 117 16.20 -11.39 -2.06
N GLU A 118 16.45 -11.12 -3.34
CA GLU A 118 17.09 -9.89 -3.83
C GLU A 118 16.10 -8.75 -4.15
N GLN A 119 14.79 -9.02 -4.09
CA GLN A 119 13.75 -8.04 -4.42
C GLN A 119 13.39 -7.23 -3.17
N ARG A 120 13.29 -5.91 -3.32
CA ARG A 120 12.84 -5.02 -2.25
C ARG A 120 11.68 -4.17 -2.75
N GLN A 121 10.58 -4.20 -2.01
CA GLN A 121 9.40 -3.37 -2.23
C GLN A 121 9.18 -2.47 -1.01
N SER A 122 8.75 -1.23 -1.28
CA SER A 122 8.36 -0.27 -0.24
C SER A 122 6.85 -0.12 -0.25
N LEU A 123 6.25 -0.19 0.92
CA LEU A 123 4.87 0.17 1.18
C LEU A 123 4.84 1.50 1.93
N GLU A 124 4.26 2.51 1.30
CA GLU A 124 4.19 3.86 1.84
C GLU A 124 2.75 4.38 1.91
N VAL A 125 2.34 4.76 3.11
CA VAL A 125 1.11 5.48 3.43
C VAL A 125 1.50 6.92 3.74
N PRO A 126 1.23 7.89 2.84
CA PRO A 126 1.55 9.28 3.07
C PRO A 126 0.91 9.82 4.35
N ARG A 127 1.53 10.86 4.94
CA ARG A 127 1.06 11.49 6.19
C ARG A 127 -0.44 11.84 6.18
N ALA A 128 -0.96 12.29 5.04
CA ALA A 128 -2.37 12.63 4.84
C ALA A 128 -3.34 11.45 5.08
N HIS A 129 -2.85 10.21 5.03
CA HIS A 129 -3.64 8.99 5.15
C HIS A 129 -3.31 8.15 6.39
N LEU A 130 -2.38 8.59 7.24
CA LEU A 130 -1.99 7.85 8.46
C LEU A 130 -3.15 7.62 9.44
N ALA A 131 -4.10 8.55 9.50
CA ALA A 131 -5.29 8.36 10.33
C ALA A 131 -6.11 7.14 9.88
N LYS A 132 -6.18 6.87 8.57
CA LYS A 132 -6.86 5.68 8.01
C LYS A 132 -6.09 4.40 8.35
N LEU A 133 -4.76 4.44 8.31
CA LEU A 133 -3.92 3.31 8.71
C LEU A 133 -4.08 2.96 10.20
N ARG A 134 -4.12 3.96 11.07
CA ARG A 134 -4.39 3.76 12.50
C ARG A 134 -5.78 3.22 12.74
N ARG A 135 -6.78 3.76 12.04
CA ARG A 135 -8.16 3.26 12.12
C ARG A 135 -8.26 1.80 11.67
N PHE A 136 -7.59 1.43 10.58
CA PHE A 136 -7.48 0.03 10.15
C PHE A 136 -6.87 -0.84 11.28
N ALA A 137 -5.76 -0.41 11.87
CA ALA A 137 -5.11 -1.14 12.96
C ALA A 137 -6.05 -1.38 14.16
N GLU A 138 -6.81 -0.35 14.57
CA GLU A 138 -7.80 -0.45 15.66
C GLU A 138 -8.92 -1.46 15.34
N LEU A 139 -9.44 -1.44 14.11
CA LEU A 139 -10.49 -2.36 13.68
C LEU A 139 -10.00 -3.81 13.63
N CYS A 140 -8.71 -4.02 13.33
CA CYS A 140 -8.11 -5.34 13.30
C CYS A 140 -7.76 -5.87 14.70
N SER A 141 -7.38 -5.01 15.66
CA SER A 141 -6.82 -5.45 16.94
C SER A 141 -7.84 -5.99 17.94
N GLY A 142 -9.10 -5.54 17.86
CA GLY A 142 -10.16 -5.93 18.81
C GLY A 142 -10.05 -5.27 20.18
#